data_AF-A0ABD3E1B7-F1
#
_entry.id   AF-A0ABD3E1B7-F1
#
_cell.length_a   1.000
_cell.length_b   1.000
_cell.length_c   1.000
_cell.angle_alpha   90.00
_cell.angle_beta   90.00
_cell.angle_gamma   90.00
#
_symmetry.space_group_name_H-M   'P 1'
#
loop_
_entity.id
_entity.type
_entity.pdbx_description
1 polymer ?
#
loop_
_entity_poly.entity_id
_entity_poly.type
_entity_poly.pdbx_seq_one_letter_code
_entity_poly.pdbx_strand_id
1 'polypeptide(L)'
;MRINPTTSGSGVSTLEKKNLGRIIQIIGPVLDVAFPPGKMPNIYNALVVKGRDTVGQPINVTCEVQQLLGNNRVRAVAMSATEGLMRGMEVIDTGAPLSVPVGGATLGRIFNVLGEPVDNLGPVDTRTTFPIHRSAPAFIQLDTKLSIFETGIKVVDLLAPYRRGGKIGLFGGAGVGKTVLIMELINNIAK
;
A
#
# COMPACT_ATOMS: atom_id res chain seq x y z
N MET A 1 -55.37 -20.55 23.32
CA MET A 1 -54.34 -20.38 24.37
C MET A 1 -53.08 -21.11 23.92
N ARG A 2 -52.07 -20.39 23.40
CA ARG A 2 -50.63 -20.79 23.28
C ARG A 2 -49.83 -19.68 22.56
N ILE A 3 -49.45 -18.71 23.39
CA ILE A 3 -48.23 -17.87 23.43
C ILE A 3 -47.16 -18.08 22.34
N ASN A 4 -46.81 -16.98 21.65
CA ASN A 4 -45.54 -16.81 20.92
C ASN A 4 -44.38 -16.65 21.90
N PRO A 5 -43.18 -17.17 21.57
CA PRO A 5 -41.93 -16.62 22.04
C PRO A 5 -41.24 -15.83 20.91
N THR A 6 -41.14 -14.53 21.12
CA THR A 6 -40.07 -13.70 20.56
C THR A 6 -38.73 -14.17 21.13
N THR A 7 -37.80 -14.58 20.27
CA THR A 7 -36.37 -14.66 20.65
C THR A 7 -35.55 -13.82 19.69
N SER A 8 -35.22 -12.65 20.21
CA SER A 8 -34.11 -11.78 19.85
C SER A 8 -32.81 -12.57 19.69
N GLY A 9 -32.36 -12.72 18.44
CA GLY A 9 -30.97 -13.04 18.13
C GLY A 9 -30.18 -11.75 18.07
N SER A 10 -29.65 -11.31 19.21
CA SER A 10 -28.61 -10.28 19.26
C SER A 10 -27.42 -10.77 18.45
N GLY A 11 -27.22 -10.19 17.26
CA GLY A 11 -26.00 -10.35 16.48
C GLY A 11 -24.84 -9.86 17.34
N VAL A 12 -24.09 -10.82 17.89
CA VAL A 12 -22.86 -10.57 18.63
C VAL A 12 -21.92 -9.89 17.65
N SER A 13 -21.79 -8.56 17.76
CA SER A 13 -20.73 -7.82 17.11
C SER A 13 -19.42 -8.33 17.70
N THR A 14 -18.70 -9.12 16.93
CA THR A 14 -17.35 -9.52 17.25
C THR A 14 -16.53 -8.24 17.39
N LEU A 15 -16.35 -7.79 18.62
CA LEU A 15 -15.36 -6.77 18.96
C LEU A 15 -14.00 -7.40 18.63
N GLU A 16 -13.54 -7.22 17.39
CA GLU A 16 -12.19 -7.58 16.99
C GLU A 16 -11.24 -6.88 17.97
N LYS A 17 -10.63 -7.67 18.85
CA LYS A 17 -9.60 -7.18 19.76
C LYS A 17 -8.47 -6.63 18.91
N LYS A 18 -8.42 -5.31 18.78
CA LYS A 18 -7.32 -4.59 18.12
C LYS A 18 -6.00 -5.07 18.72
N ASN A 19 -5.06 -5.43 17.85
CA ASN A 19 -3.74 -5.83 18.28
C ASN A 19 -2.91 -4.56 18.56
N LEU A 20 -2.64 -4.28 19.83
CA LEU A 20 -2.04 -3.03 20.28
C LEU A 20 -0.57 -3.23 20.67
N GLY A 21 0.28 -2.36 20.15
CA GLY A 21 1.69 -2.21 20.51
C GLY A 21 2.00 -0.81 21.02
N ARG A 22 3.25 -0.58 21.42
CA ARG A 22 3.74 0.72 21.87
C ARG A 22 5.07 1.08 21.24
N ILE A 23 5.24 2.34 20.87
CA ILE A 23 6.51 2.85 20.32
C ILE A 23 7.59 2.80 21.40
N ILE A 24 8.71 2.15 21.13
CA ILE A 24 9.88 2.10 22.01
C ILE A 24 10.92 3.13 21.58
N GLN A 25 11.14 3.26 20.28
CA GLN A 25 12.18 4.11 19.71
C GLN A 25 11.76 4.65 18.35
N ILE A 26 12.24 5.86 18.04
CA ILE A 26 12.02 6.54 16.76
C ILE A 26 13.40 7.05 16.30
N ILE A 27 13.80 6.70 15.08
CA ILE A 27 15.05 7.13 14.43
C ILE A 27 14.70 7.58 13.00
N GLY A 28 14.49 8.88 12.81
CA GLY A 28 14.02 9.41 11.53
C GLY A 28 12.69 8.74 11.11
N PRO A 29 12.62 8.07 9.94
CA PRO A 29 11.42 7.37 9.49
C PRO A 29 11.25 5.97 10.10
N VAL A 30 12.22 5.48 10.89
CA VAL A 30 12.23 4.12 11.44
C VAL A 30 11.67 4.12 12.86
N LEU A 31 10.74 3.21 13.14
CA LEU A 31 10.12 3.03 14.45
C LEU A 31 10.34 1.61 14.95
N ASP A 32 10.80 1.47 16.18
CA ASP A 32 10.80 0.18 16.86
C ASP A 32 9.57 0.13 17.78
N VAL A 33 8.69 -0.85 17.58
CA VAL A 33 7.41 -1.00 18.27
C VAL A 33 7.40 -2.32 19.03
N ALA A 34 7.05 -2.30 20.31
CA ALA A 34 6.88 -3.49 21.13
C ALA A 34 5.42 -3.94 21.15
N PHE A 35 5.20 -5.24 20.98
CA PHE A 35 3.89 -5.88 21.08
C PHE A 35 3.87 -6.86 22.27
N PRO A 36 2.68 -7.19 22.80
CA PRO A 36 2.55 -8.27 23.78
C PRO A 36 3.06 -9.62 23.24
N PRO A 37 3.50 -10.54 24.12
CA PRO A 37 3.87 -11.89 23.72
C PRO A 37 2.75 -12.59 22.94
N GLY A 38 3.11 -13.31 21.86
CA GLY A 38 2.16 -14.02 21.00
C GLY A 38 1.29 -13.12 20.10
N LYS A 39 1.55 -11.81 20.08
CA LYS A 39 0.82 -10.81 19.30
C LYS A 39 1.73 -10.02 18.35
N MET A 40 2.87 -10.60 17.99
CA MET A 40 3.80 -9.99 17.03
C MET A 40 3.16 -9.94 15.63
N PRO A 41 3.14 -8.76 14.99
CA PRO A 41 2.74 -8.63 13.59
C PRO A 41 3.70 -9.37 12.66
N ASN A 42 3.22 -9.72 11.46
CA ASN A 42 4.07 -10.26 10.41
C ASN A 42 4.88 -9.16 9.73
N ILE A 43 5.96 -9.54 9.04
CA ILE A 43 6.64 -8.66 8.09
C ILE A 43 5.63 -8.24 7.01
N TYR A 44 5.69 -6.97 6.62
CA TYR A 44 4.78 -6.27 5.72
C TYR A 44 3.39 -5.93 6.26
N ASN A 45 3.06 -6.28 7.51
CA ASN A 45 1.82 -5.77 8.11
C ASN A 45 1.87 -4.24 8.23
N ALA A 46 0.74 -3.60 7.94
CA ALA A 46 0.55 -2.19 8.19
C ALA A 46 0.24 -1.96 9.68
N LEU A 47 0.94 -0.99 10.26
CA LEU A 47 0.73 -0.49 11.61
C LEU A 47 0.19 0.94 11.53
N VAL A 48 -0.76 1.29 12.37
CA VAL A 48 -1.34 2.64 12.41
C VAL A 48 -1.14 3.24 13.79
N VAL A 49 -0.42 4.35 13.85
CA VAL A 49 -0.28 5.15 15.06
C VAL A 49 -1.38 6.20 15.07
N LYS A 50 -2.30 6.09 16.04
CA LYS A 50 -3.37 7.08 16.25
C LYS A 50 -3.14 7.80 17.57
N GLY A 51 -3.18 9.13 17.54
CA GLY A 51 -2.98 9.92 18.75
C GLY A 51 -3.22 11.40 18.55
N ARG A 52 -2.71 12.18 19.50
CA ARG A 52 -2.58 13.63 19.37
C ARG A 52 -1.15 14.02 19.67
N ASP A 53 -0.64 15.03 18.97
CA ASP A 53 0.67 15.61 19.27
C ASP A 53 0.63 16.46 20.56
N THR A 54 1.76 17.08 20.91
CA THR A 54 1.86 18.02 22.06
C THR A 54 0.97 19.25 21.93
N VAL A 55 0.52 19.59 20.72
CA VAL A 55 -0.28 20.78 20.39
C VAL A 55 -1.77 20.41 20.24
N GLY A 56 -2.12 19.13 20.36
CA GLY A 56 -3.47 18.61 20.25
C GLY A 56 -3.92 18.25 18.83
N GLN A 57 -3.05 18.36 17.82
CA GLN A 57 -3.37 17.96 16.46
C GLN A 57 -3.49 16.43 16.32
N PRO A 58 -4.46 15.93 15.54
CA PRO A 58 -4.63 14.50 15.35
C PRO A 58 -3.45 13.93 14.56
N ILE A 59 -2.84 12.89 15.11
CA ILE A 59 -1.81 12.10 14.46
C ILE A 59 -2.45 10.84 13.89
N ASN A 60 -2.23 10.59 12.60
CA ASN A 60 -2.55 9.34 11.93
C ASN A 60 -1.40 8.95 11.01
N VAL A 61 -0.43 8.20 11.54
CA VAL A 61 0.76 7.78 10.77
C VAL A 61 0.68 6.29 10.50
N THR A 62 0.70 5.93 9.23
CA THR A 62 0.80 4.54 8.78
C THR A 62 2.26 4.15 8.64
N CYS A 63 2.62 2.99 9.19
CA CYS A 63 3.94 2.40 9.11
C CYS A 63 3.82 0.97 8.57
N GLU A 64 4.89 0.44 7.99
CA GLU A 64 4.96 -0.96 7.55
C GLU A 64 6.07 -1.69 8.29
N VAL A 65 5.78 -2.88 8.83
CA VAL A 65 6.78 -3.74 9.47
C VAL A 65 7.78 -4.25 8.44
N GLN A 66 9.06 -3.98 8.65
CA GLN A 66 10.16 -4.45 7.79
C GLN A 66 10.95 -5.60 8.41
N GLN A 67 11.03 -5.66 9.74
CA GLN A 67 11.88 -6.63 10.41
C GLN A 67 11.36 -7.00 11.80
N LEU A 68 11.59 -8.25 12.20
CA LEU A 68 11.40 -8.72 13.58
C LEU A 68 12.74 -8.61 14.32
N LEU A 69 12.80 -7.84 15.40
CA LEU A 69 14.03 -7.59 16.17
C LEU A 69 14.23 -8.57 17.33
N GLY A 70 13.23 -9.39 17.65
CA GLY A 70 13.20 -10.22 18.86
C GLY A 70 12.70 -9.43 20.08
N ASN A 71 12.58 -10.10 21.23
CA ASN A 71 12.03 -9.52 22.48
C ASN A 71 10.68 -8.83 22.29
N ASN A 72 9.84 -9.42 21.42
CA ASN A 72 8.54 -8.92 21.01
C ASN A 72 8.57 -7.52 20.38
N ARG A 73 9.66 -7.17 19.71
CA ARG A 73 9.82 -5.90 19.00
C ARG A 73 9.87 -6.11 17.50
N VAL A 74 9.24 -5.19 16.80
CA VAL A 74 9.29 -5.07 15.35
C VAL A 74 9.88 -3.73 14.97
N ARG A 75 10.58 -3.70 13.84
CA ARG A 75 11.02 -2.47 13.19
C ARG A 75 10.08 -2.18 12.04
N ALA A 76 9.50 -0.99 12.06
CA ALA A 76 8.61 -0.49 11.05
C ALA A 76 9.16 0.79 10.41
N VAL A 77 8.77 1.05 9.17
CA VAL A 77 9.10 2.28 8.45
C VAL A 77 7.83 3.09 8.27
N ALA A 78 7.83 4.36 8.64
CA ALA A 78 6.72 5.26 8.44
C ALA A 78 6.58 5.68 6.98
N MET A 79 5.34 5.75 6.50
CA MET A 79 4.99 6.20 5.14
C MET A 79 4.73 7.71 5.07
N SER A 80 4.68 8.37 6.22
CA SER A 80 4.49 9.81 6.40
C SER A 80 5.50 10.35 7.41
N ALA A 81 5.55 11.67 7.58
CA ALA A 81 6.40 12.31 8.58
C ALA A 81 6.15 11.76 9.98
N THR A 82 7.22 11.56 10.75
CA THR A 82 7.19 11.03 12.12
C THR A 82 7.23 12.14 13.19
N GLU A 83 7.12 13.40 12.76
CA GLU A 83 7.04 14.55 13.66
C GLU A 83 5.82 14.44 14.58
N GLY A 84 6.01 14.81 15.85
CA GLY A 84 4.97 14.69 16.88
C GLY A 84 4.78 13.29 17.46
N LEU A 85 5.41 12.24 16.88
CA LEU A 85 5.38 10.90 17.47
C LEU A 85 6.25 10.82 18.73
N MET A 86 5.72 10.13 19.74
CA MET A 86 6.37 9.98 21.03
C MET A 86 6.48 8.50 21.43
N ARG A 87 7.51 8.20 22.21
CA ARG A 87 7.65 6.88 22.83
C ARG A 87 6.46 6.62 23.75
N GLY A 88 5.99 5.38 23.78
CA GLY A 88 4.83 4.95 24.55
C GLY A 88 3.49 5.16 23.83
N MET A 89 3.44 5.88 22.71
CA MET A 89 2.22 6.00 21.91
C MET A 89 1.73 4.63 21.44
N GLU A 90 0.41 4.48 21.39
CA GLU A 90 -0.26 3.26 20.98
C GLU A 90 -0.18 3.07 19.46
N VAL A 91 0.15 1.84 19.06
CA VAL A 91 0.26 1.42 17.67
C VAL A 91 -0.71 0.28 17.43
N ILE A 92 -1.54 0.39 16.40
CA ILE A 92 -2.53 -0.62 16.04
C ILE A 92 -1.98 -1.44 14.88
N ASP A 93 -1.82 -2.75 15.06
CA ASP A 93 -1.57 -3.67 13.94
C ASP A 93 -2.88 -3.96 13.21
N THR A 94 -2.88 -3.71 11.90
CA THR A 94 -4.03 -3.95 11.02
C THR A 94 -4.22 -5.42 10.67
N GLY A 95 -3.21 -6.26 10.94
CA GLY A 95 -3.22 -7.69 10.64
C GLY A 95 -2.95 -8.03 9.16
N ALA A 96 -2.87 -7.03 8.28
CA ALA A 96 -2.70 -7.21 6.85
C ALA A 96 -1.69 -6.19 6.26
N PRO A 97 -1.15 -6.44 5.06
CA PRO A 97 -0.34 -5.47 4.36
C PRO A 97 -1.14 -4.22 3.95
N LEU A 98 -0.42 -3.12 3.72
CA LEU A 98 -1.00 -1.92 3.14
C LEU A 98 -1.70 -2.27 1.82
N SER A 99 -2.94 -1.80 1.67
CA SER A 99 -3.78 -2.10 0.52
C SER A 99 -4.24 -0.82 -0.15
N VAL A 100 -4.24 -0.82 -1.49
CA VAL A 100 -4.55 0.35 -2.32
C VAL A 100 -5.77 0.08 -3.20
N PRO A 101 -6.55 1.12 -3.56
CA PRO A 101 -7.69 0.98 -4.45
C PRO A 101 -7.24 0.54 -5.85
N VAL A 102 -8.04 -0.31 -6.49
CA VAL A 102 -7.79 -0.81 -7.85
C VAL A 102 -9.06 -0.79 -8.71
N GLY A 103 -8.90 -0.79 -10.03
CA GLY A 103 -9.99 -0.90 -11.00
C GLY A 103 -10.15 0.34 -11.88
N GLY A 104 -11.18 0.38 -12.72
CA GLY A 104 -11.37 1.47 -13.69
C GLY A 104 -11.55 2.85 -13.04
N ALA A 105 -12.10 2.91 -11.82
CA ALA A 105 -12.29 4.16 -11.08
C ALA A 105 -10.97 4.85 -10.66
N THR A 106 -9.83 4.16 -10.70
CA THR A 106 -8.53 4.75 -10.40
C THR A 106 -7.89 5.45 -11.61
N LEU A 107 -8.45 5.28 -12.82
CA LEU A 107 -7.90 5.89 -14.03
C LEU A 107 -8.06 7.42 -13.99
N GLY A 108 -6.98 8.13 -14.33
CA GLY A 108 -6.95 9.60 -14.32
C GLY A 108 -6.89 10.25 -12.94
N ARG A 109 -6.82 9.45 -11.86
CA ARG A 109 -6.70 9.92 -10.48
C ARG A 109 -5.23 9.91 -10.03
N ILE A 110 -4.88 10.77 -9.07
CA ILE A 110 -3.55 10.80 -8.46
C ILE A 110 -3.65 10.29 -7.01
N PHE A 111 -2.85 9.28 -6.67
CA PHE A 111 -2.83 8.67 -5.34
C PHE A 111 -1.46 8.80 -4.68
N ASN A 112 -1.46 8.87 -3.35
CA ASN A 112 -0.24 8.68 -2.56
C ASN A 112 0.05 7.17 -2.36
N VAL A 113 1.14 6.87 -1.66
CA VAL A 113 1.57 5.49 -1.36
C VAL A 113 0.53 4.71 -0.54
N LEU A 114 -0.29 5.40 0.26
CA LEU A 114 -1.37 4.82 1.06
C LEU A 114 -2.62 4.51 0.26
N GLY A 115 -2.67 4.89 -1.03
CA GLY A 115 -3.85 4.74 -1.86
C GLY A 115 -4.91 5.83 -1.65
N GLU A 116 -4.54 6.93 -0.99
CA GLU A 116 -5.43 8.08 -0.78
C GLU A 116 -5.33 9.06 -1.95
N PRO A 117 -6.46 9.58 -2.47
CA PRO A 117 -6.44 10.53 -3.57
C PRO A 117 -5.88 11.89 -3.12
N VAL A 118 -4.94 12.44 -3.90
CA VAL A 118 -4.27 13.73 -3.63
C VAL A 118 -4.52 14.77 -4.74
N ASP A 119 -5.46 14.49 -5.64
CA ASP A 119 -5.82 15.32 -6.78
C ASP A 119 -6.93 16.35 -6.48
N ASN A 120 -7.45 16.41 -5.25
CA ASN A 120 -8.58 17.25 -4.83
C ASN A 120 -9.89 17.00 -5.60
N LEU A 121 -10.04 15.86 -6.29
CA LEU A 121 -11.26 15.49 -7.03
C LEU A 121 -12.27 14.69 -6.19
N GLY A 122 -12.16 14.76 -4.86
CA GLY A 122 -13.00 14.01 -3.93
C GLY A 122 -12.61 12.54 -3.77
N PRO A 123 -13.41 11.73 -3.06
CA PRO A 123 -13.11 10.31 -2.85
C PRO A 123 -13.22 9.51 -4.17
N VAL A 124 -12.57 8.35 -4.20
CA VAL A 124 -12.69 7.39 -5.31
C VAL A 124 -13.59 6.25 -4.84
N ASP A 125 -14.69 6.03 -5.55
CA ASP A 125 -15.57 4.89 -5.27
C ASP A 125 -14.94 3.60 -5.85
N THR A 126 -14.12 2.93 -5.04
CA THR A 126 -13.61 1.60 -5.35
C THR A 126 -14.11 0.60 -4.33
N ARG A 127 -14.69 -0.51 -4.81
CA ARG A 127 -15.11 -1.62 -3.96
C ARG A 127 -14.00 -2.64 -3.71
N THR A 128 -12.91 -2.57 -4.48
CA THR A 128 -11.83 -3.55 -4.46
C THR A 128 -10.52 -2.87 -4.15
N THR A 129 -9.81 -3.40 -3.15
CA THR A 129 -8.45 -3.01 -2.81
C THR A 129 -7.54 -4.22 -2.93
N PHE A 130 -6.28 -4.03 -3.31
CA PHE A 130 -5.26 -5.08 -3.32
C PHE A 130 -4.07 -4.71 -2.43
N PRO A 131 -3.42 -5.70 -1.79
CA PRO A 131 -2.20 -5.47 -1.03
C PRO A 131 -1.05 -5.08 -1.97
N ILE A 132 -0.19 -4.16 -1.53
CA ILE A 132 0.99 -3.74 -2.31
C ILE A 132 2.05 -4.83 -2.39
N HIS A 133 2.09 -5.73 -1.41
CA HIS A 133 2.98 -6.89 -1.39
C HIS A 133 2.26 -8.11 -1.93
N ARG A 134 2.68 -8.58 -3.10
CA ARG A 134 2.17 -9.81 -3.73
C ARG A 134 3.33 -10.63 -4.25
N SER A 135 3.21 -11.95 -4.13
CA SER A 135 4.17 -12.86 -4.72
C SER A 135 4.22 -12.67 -6.24
N ALA A 136 5.41 -12.82 -6.81
CA ALA A 136 5.57 -12.88 -8.25
C ALA A 136 4.75 -14.06 -8.83
N PRO A 137 4.32 -13.98 -10.11
CA PRO A 137 3.67 -15.10 -10.78
C PRO A 137 4.51 -16.38 -10.69
N ALA A 138 3.83 -17.52 -10.54
CA ALA A 138 4.51 -18.81 -10.48
C ALA A 138 5.13 -19.18 -11.84
N PHE A 139 6.16 -20.03 -11.84
CA PHE A 139 6.86 -20.45 -13.06
C PHE A 139 5.90 -20.99 -14.15
N ILE A 140 4.90 -21.77 -13.74
CA ILE A 140 3.89 -22.35 -14.64
C ILE A 140 2.94 -21.31 -15.27
N GLN A 141 2.88 -20.10 -14.72
CA GLN A 141 2.07 -19.00 -15.24
C GLN A 141 2.86 -18.09 -16.20
N LEU A 142 4.17 -18.31 -16.33
CA LEU A 142 5.01 -17.50 -17.20
C LEU A 142 4.78 -17.87 -18.67
N ASP A 143 4.46 -16.87 -19.49
CA ASP A 143 4.39 -17.07 -20.93
C ASP A 143 5.79 -17.10 -21.55
N THR A 144 6.11 -18.19 -22.22
CA THR A 144 7.39 -18.36 -22.93
C THR A 144 7.35 -17.76 -24.33
N LYS A 145 6.18 -17.40 -24.86
CA LYS A 145 6.05 -16.86 -26.20
C LYS A 145 6.67 -15.47 -26.28
N LEU A 146 7.58 -15.31 -27.24
CA LEU A 146 8.09 -14.00 -27.63
C LEU A 146 7.01 -13.31 -28.47
N SER A 147 6.40 -12.27 -27.91
CA SER A 147 5.50 -11.38 -28.62
C SER A 147 6.06 -9.96 -28.59
N ILE A 148 6.11 -9.35 -29.78
CA ILE A 148 6.53 -7.95 -29.93
C ILE A 148 5.35 -7.06 -29.51
N PHE A 149 5.68 -5.97 -28.83
CA PHE A 149 4.79 -4.90 -28.46
C PHE A 149 5.06 -3.72 -29.39
N GLU A 150 4.22 -3.56 -30.39
CA GLU A 150 4.32 -2.47 -31.37
C GLU A 150 3.98 -1.14 -30.70
N THR A 151 4.92 -0.19 -30.75
CA THR A 151 4.78 1.11 -30.08
C THR A 151 4.27 2.21 -31.01
N GLY A 152 4.37 2.01 -32.32
CA GLY A 152 4.13 3.04 -33.33
C GLY A 152 5.31 4.02 -33.49
N ILE A 153 6.40 3.82 -32.74
CA ILE A 153 7.58 4.66 -32.78
C ILE A 153 8.65 3.95 -33.61
N LYS A 154 8.85 4.43 -34.85
CA LYS A 154 9.74 3.79 -35.84
C LYS A 154 11.12 3.40 -35.28
N VAL A 155 11.77 4.29 -34.53
CA VAL A 155 13.11 4.01 -34.00
C VAL A 155 13.09 2.89 -32.95
N VAL A 156 12.01 2.80 -32.16
CA VAL A 156 11.83 1.75 -31.15
C VAL A 156 11.49 0.44 -31.86
N ASP A 157 10.46 0.44 -32.70
CA ASP A 157 9.97 -0.79 -33.33
C ASP A 157 11.00 -1.43 -34.29
N LEU A 158 11.85 -0.62 -34.92
CA LEU A 158 12.88 -1.11 -35.84
C LEU A 158 14.18 -1.53 -35.14
N LEU A 159 14.70 -0.71 -34.22
CA LEU A 159 16.04 -0.92 -33.65
C LEU A 159 16.03 -1.61 -32.29
N ALA A 160 14.99 -1.39 -31.48
CA ALA A 160 14.90 -1.91 -30.12
C ALA A 160 13.46 -2.29 -29.76
N PRO A 161 12.87 -3.28 -30.48
CA PRO A 161 11.46 -3.63 -30.33
C PRO A 161 11.14 -4.07 -28.90
N TYR A 162 10.01 -3.59 -28.37
CA TYR A 162 9.57 -3.93 -27.03
C TYR A 162 8.95 -5.32 -26.99
N ARG A 163 9.21 -6.07 -25.93
CA ARG A 163 8.57 -7.37 -25.69
C ARG A 163 7.34 -7.18 -24.80
N ARG A 164 6.20 -7.76 -25.16
CA ARG A 164 5.00 -7.76 -24.31
C ARG A 164 5.30 -8.49 -22.99
N GLY A 165 4.96 -7.85 -21.87
CA GLY A 165 5.30 -8.34 -20.52
C GLY A 165 6.79 -8.21 -20.15
N GLY A 166 7.60 -7.59 -21.02
CA GLY A 166 9.01 -7.29 -20.76
C GLY A 166 9.20 -6.04 -19.89
N LYS A 167 10.42 -5.89 -19.36
CA LYS A 167 10.87 -4.68 -18.66
C LYS A 167 11.71 -3.84 -19.61
N ILE A 168 11.43 -2.54 -19.69
CA ILE A 168 12.11 -1.61 -20.59
C ILE A 168 12.79 -0.53 -19.75
N GLY A 169 14.07 -0.25 -20.04
CA GLY A 169 14.81 0.85 -19.42
C GLY A 169 14.87 2.06 -20.34
N LEU A 170 14.47 3.24 -19.85
CA LEU A 170 14.57 4.51 -20.58
C LEU A 170 15.70 5.36 -19.98
N PHE A 171 16.91 5.20 -20.53
CA PHE A 171 18.11 5.90 -20.05
C PHE A 171 18.30 7.24 -20.78
N GLY A 172 18.58 8.30 -20.02
CA GLY A 172 18.89 9.61 -20.60
C GLY A 172 18.95 10.74 -19.56
N GLY A 173 19.55 11.87 -19.92
CA GLY A 173 19.71 13.05 -19.06
C GLY A 173 18.46 13.92 -18.93
N ALA A 174 18.60 15.12 -18.37
CA ALA A 174 17.53 16.11 -18.36
C ALA A 174 17.28 16.66 -19.78
N GLY A 175 16.03 16.98 -20.12
CA GLY A 175 15.68 17.61 -21.40
C GLY A 175 15.68 16.70 -22.64
N VAL A 176 16.05 15.42 -22.53
CA VAL A 176 16.14 14.49 -23.68
C VAL A 176 14.79 13.91 -24.14
N GLY A 177 13.66 14.45 -23.68
CA GLY A 177 12.33 14.03 -24.14
C GLY A 177 11.74 12.76 -23.49
N LYS A 178 12.29 12.27 -22.37
CA LYS A 178 11.76 11.06 -21.68
C LYS A 178 10.27 11.15 -21.35
N THR A 179 9.82 12.30 -20.82
CA THR A 179 8.41 12.53 -20.50
C THR A 179 7.53 12.52 -21.74
N VAL A 180 7.99 13.13 -22.83
CA VAL A 180 7.27 13.15 -24.12
C VAL A 180 7.11 11.75 -24.68
N LEU A 181 8.16 10.94 -24.61
CA LEU A 181 8.12 9.55 -25.06
C LEU A 181 7.14 8.71 -24.23
N ILE A 182 7.08 8.89 -22.91
CA ILE A 182 6.10 8.19 -22.06
C ILE A 182 4.67 8.60 -22.42
N MET A 183 4.41 9.90 -22.60
CA MET A 183 3.08 10.38 -23.01
C MET A 183 2.65 9.82 -24.36
N GLU A 184 3.58 9.75 -25.32
CA GLU A 184 3.30 9.19 -26.64
C GLU A 184 3.05 7.68 -26.60
N LEU A 185 3.81 6.93 -25.77
CA LEU A 185 3.53 5.52 -25.53
C LEU A 185 2.13 5.32 -24.95
N ILE A 186 1.73 6.11 -23.94
CA ILE A 186 0.38 6.02 -23.36
C ILE A 186 -0.68 6.29 -24.43
N ASN A 187 -0.51 7.32 -25.26
CA ASN A 187 -1.43 7.68 -26.33
C ASN A 187 -1.60 6.57 -27.39
N ASN A 188 -0.50 5.95 -27.82
CA ASN A 188 -0.54 4.91 -28.85
C ASN A 188 -1.10 3.58 -28.34
N ILE A 189 -0.99 3.31 -27.03
CA ILE A 189 -1.52 2.09 -26.40
C ILE A 189 -3.00 2.22 -26.04
N ALA A 190 -3.45 3.43 -25.69
CA ALA A 190 -4.83 3.68 -25.28
C ALA A 190 -5.82 3.87 -26.44
N LYS A 191 -5.34 3.92 -27.69
CA LYS A 191 -6.16 3.94 -28.92
C LYS A 191 -6.55 2.53 -29.34
#